data_AF-A0A6M5YYB2-F1
#
_entry.id   AF-A0A6M5YYB2-F1
#
_cell.length_a   1.000
_cell.length_b   1.000
_cell.length_c   1.000
_cell.angle_alpha   90.00
_cell.angle_beta   90.00
_cell.angle_gamma   90.00
#
_symmetry.space_group_name_H-M   'P 1'
#
loop_
_entity.id
_entity.type
_entity.pdbx_description
1 polymer ?
#
loop_
_entity_poly.entity_id
_entity_poly.type
_entity_poly.pdbx_seq_one_letter_code
_entity_poly.pdbx_strand_id
1 'polypeptide(L)'
;MKRYWQTILIALGFACAGSAAAFPRQPRTEPAPPARGDSAIRAKAGASDIVITTTARVAGAIHSLTWDGVEFVDSFDHGRQIQSASNFDCGKEFVPEVFNPTEAGSMADDRGATSTSRLLELSAKGNQLVTLNRMAFWLKPGEKSEGNPARNTVALSDHYLAKRVTIGYKNLPHAIEYRATFLVPGGEKHTYAQFEAVTGYMPSSFDAFYRFDTKAGALEPLSDGPGEQADPVVLATADGRHAMGVYSPDQPSKGFEAAGYGRFRFKTDEVVKWNCVFRTKNATGVPGGEYQFRCFLVVGTVKDCASTLVELHKEFAKP
;
A
#
# COMPACT_ATOMS: atom_id res chain seq x y z
N MET A 1 -36.53 32.37 -58.73
CA MET A 1 -36.37 31.98 -57.32
C MET A 1 -35.22 30.98 -57.21
N LYS A 2 -34.05 31.43 -56.75
CA LYS A 2 -32.80 30.64 -56.72
C LYS A 2 -32.60 30.03 -55.33
N ARG A 3 -32.27 28.73 -55.29
CA ARG A 3 -31.85 27.94 -54.12
C ARG A 3 -30.36 28.20 -53.80
N TYR A 4 -30.02 28.30 -52.51
CA TYR A 4 -28.68 28.08 -51.92
C TYR A 4 -28.91 27.45 -50.53
N TRP A 5 -28.55 26.16 -50.35
CA TRP A 5 -27.35 25.66 -49.66
C TRP A 5 -27.26 26.00 -48.16
N GLN A 6 -27.41 24.99 -47.30
CA GLN A 6 -26.57 24.86 -46.10
C GLN A 6 -26.50 23.40 -45.65
N THR A 7 -25.29 22.86 -45.76
CA THR A 7 -24.83 21.55 -45.31
C THR A 7 -24.52 21.65 -43.81
N ILE A 8 -25.09 20.77 -42.97
CA ILE A 8 -24.70 20.62 -41.57
C ILE A 8 -23.87 19.34 -41.44
N LEU A 9 -22.59 19.49 -41.08
CA LEU A 9 -21.70 18.42 -40.69
C LEU A 9 -22.16 17.79 -39.37
N ILE A 10 -22.32 16.48 -39.35
CA ILE A 10 -22.46 15.67 -38.14
C ILE A 10 -21.04 15.28 -37.69
N ALA A 11 -20.55 15.90 -36.62
CA ALA A 11 -19.36 15.45 -35.90
C ALA A 11 -19.81 14.57 -34.72
N LEU A 12 -19.67 13.26 -34.88
CA LEU A 12 -19.82 12.27 -33.81
C LEU A 12 -18.54 12.26 -32.96
N GLY A 13 -18.54 13.02 -31.88
CA GLY A 13 -17.56 12.91 -30.81
C GLY A 13 -17.97 11.82 -29.82
N PHE A 14 -17.39 10.63 -29.93
CA PHE A 14 -17.42 9.64 -28.85
C PHE A 14 -16.50 10.11 -27.73
N ALA A 15 -17.08 10.72 -26.70
CA ALA A 15 -16.38 10.93 -25.43
C ALA A 15 -16.52 9.64 -24.60
N CYS A 16 -15.44 8.86 -24.51
CA CYS A 16 -15.29 7.84 -23.47
C CYS A 16 -15.25 8.52 -22.10
N ALA A 17 -16.38 8.53 -21.41
CA ALA A 17 -16.43 8.89 -19.99
C ALA A 17 -15.82 7.74 -19.17
N GLY A 18 -14.52 7.81 -18.91
CA GLY A 18 -13.90 7.07 -17.82
C GLY A 18 -14.39 7.69 -16.51
N SER A 19 -15.37 7.05 -15.85
CA SER A 19 -15.79 7.44 -14.51
C SER A 19 -14.66 7.18 -13.51
N ALA A 20 -13.80 8.18 -13.31
CA ALA A 20 -13.08 8.35 -12.07
C ALA A 20 -14.11 8.68 -11.00
N ALA A 21 -14.53 7.67 -10.22
CA ALA A 21 -15.28 7.93 -9.00
C ALA A 21 -14.37 8.71 -8.06
N ALA A 22 -14.53 10.03 -8.03
CA ALA A 22 -13.90 10.90 -7.05
C ALA A 22 -14.36 10.46 -5.66
N PHE A 23 -13.41 10.19 -4.75
CA PHE A 23 -13.71 9.98 -3.35
C PHE A 23 -14.40 11.23 -2.79
N PRO A 24 -15.40 11.10 -1.91
CA PRO A 24 -16.12 12.25 -1.37
C PRO A 24 -15.15 13.19 -0.64
N ARG A 25 -15.18 14.48 -1.01
CA ARG A 25 -14.48 15.55 -0.30
C ARG A 25 -15.12 15.73 1.08
N GLN A 26 -14.29 15.55 2.11
CA GLN A 26 -14.55 15.70 3.55
C GLN A 26 -15.55 14.73 4.19
N PRO A 27 -15.26 14.22 5.41
CA PRO A 27 -16.12 13.29 6.12
C PRO A 27 -17.44 13.94 6.53
N ARG A 28 -18.53 13.16 6.41
CA ARG A 28 -19.86 13.53 6.88
C ARG A 28 -19.82 13.92 8.36
N THR A 29 -20.61 14.94 8.72
CA THR A 29 -20.75 15.49 10.08
C THR A 29 -21.46 14.58 11.08
N GLU A 30 -21.75 13.32 10.74
CA GLU A 30 -22.31 12.31 11.66
C GLU A 30 -21.62 10.96 11.47
N PRO A 31 -21.28 10.25 12.55
CA PRO A 31 -20.67 8.93 12.44
C PRO A 31 -21.72 7.92 11.92
N ALA A 32 -21.48 7.40 10.72
CA ALA A 32 -22.11 6.15 10.29
C ALA A 32 -21.80 5.04 11.32
N PRO A 33 -22.67 4.02 11.48
CA PRO A 33 -22.33 2.87 12.31
C PRO A 33 -20.99 2.28 11.86
N PRO A 34 -20.12 1.85 12.79
CA PRO A 34 -18.80 1.35 12.43
C PRO A 34 -18.94 0.24 11.38
N ALA A 35 -18.20 0.37 10.29
CA ALA A 35 -18.25 -0.62 9.22
C ALA A 35 -17.83 -1.98 9.78
N ARG A 36 -18.51 -3.06 9.36
CA ARG A 36 -18.06 -4.42 9.65
C ARG A 36 -16.72 -4.62 8.96
N GLY A 37 -15.66 -4.91 9.73
CA GLY A 37 -14.31 -5.05 9.18
C GLY A 37 -14.01 -6.45 8.62
N ASP A 38 -14.81 -7.46 8.96
CA ASP A 38 -14.62 -8.82 8.49
C ASP A 38 -15.14 -8.97 7.05
N SER A 39 -14.23 -9.30 6.13
CA SER A 39 -14.57 -9.46 4.72
C SER A 39 -13.53 -10.28 3.96
N ALA A 40 -13.90 -10.72 2.75
CA ALA A 40 -13.00 -11.44 1.87
C ALA A 40 -13.28 -11.13 0.40
N ILE A 41 -12.21 -11.08 -0.39
CA ILE A 41 -12.25 -11.01 -1.85
C ILE A 41 -11.40 -12.15 -2.42
N ARG A 42 -11.70 -12.60 -3.64
CA ARG A 42 -10.94 -13.68 -4.28
C ARG A 42 -10.95 -13.58 -5.79
N ALA A 43 -9.89 -14.09 -6.42
CA ALA A 43 -9.86 -14.37 -7.85
C ALA A 43 -8.86 -15.48 -8.18
N LYS A 44 -9.09 -16.13 -9.33
CA LYS A 44 -8.23 -17.19 -9.86
C LYS A 44 -6.85 -16.63 -10.27
N ALA A 45 -5.78 -17.30 -9.84
CA ALA A 45 -4.42 -17.05 -10.30
C ALA A 45 -3.67 -18.38 -10.48
N GLY A 46 -3.48 -18.79 -11.74
CA GLY A 46 -2.90 -20.08 -12.08
C GLY A 46 -3.78 -21.24 -11.61
N ALA A 47 -3.20 -22.15 -10.83
CA ALA A 47 -3.90 -23.35 -10.34
C ALA A 47 -4.84 -23.06 -9.15
N SER A 48 -4.59 -21.98 -8.39
CA SER A 48 -5.30 -21.67 -7.14
C SER A 48 -6.01 -20.32 -7.19
N ASP A 49 -6.72 -19.97 -6.13
CA ASP A 49 -7.29 -18.64 -5.93
C ASP A 49 -6.35 -17.83 -5.03
N ILE A 50 -6.12 -16.57 -5.36
CA ILE A 50 -5.66 -15.59 -4.37
C ILE A 50 -6.89 -15.20 -3.56
N VAL A 51 -6.80 -15.31 -2.24
CA VAL A 51 -7.84 -14.89 -1.30
C VAL A 51 -7.25 -13.86 -0.37
N ILE A 52 -7.88 -12.69 -0.28
CA ILE A 52 -7.51 -11.61 0.65
C ILE A 52 -8.63 -11.46 1.66
N THR A 53 -8.27 -11.36 2.94
CA THR A 53 -9.22 -11.16 4.03
C THR A 53 -8.87 -9.93 4.85
N THR A 54 -9.92 -9.24 5.30
CA THR A 54 -9.83 -8.17 6.31
C THR A 54 -10.56 -8.62 7.56
N THR A 55 -10.20 -8.05 8.71
CA THR A 55 -10.91 -8.27 9.97
C THR A 55 -11.22 -6.96 10.67
N ALA A 56 -12.25 -6.97 11.52
CA ALA A 56 -12.58 -5.83 12.39
C ALA A 56 -11.43 -5.42 13.31
N ARG A 57 -10.54 -6.36 13.63
CA ARG A 57 -9.35 -6.15 14.46
C ARG A 57 -8.46 -5.05 13.90
N VAL A 58 -8.18 -5.03 12.59
CA VAL A 58 -7.10 -4.22 11.99
C VAL A 58 -7.59 -3.11 11.06
N ALA A 59 -8.78 -2.56 11.35
CA ALA A 59 -9.31 -1.33 10.75
C ALA A 59 -9.24 -1.22 9.21
N GLY A 60 -9.39 -2.35 8.51
CA GLY A 60 -9.38 -2.42 7.04
C GLY A 60 -8.03 -2.80 6.41
N ALA A 61 -6.95 -2.88 7.18
CA ALA A 61 -5.69 -3.48 6.71
C ALA A 61 -5.92 -4.95 6.30
N ILE A 62 -5.10 -5.45 5.37
CA ILE A 62 -5.22 -6.84 4.92
C ILE A 62 -4.64 -7.73 6.02
N HIS A 63 -5.53 -8.52 6.62
CA HIS A 63 -5.20 -9.43 7.70
C HIS A 63 -4.51 -10.68 7.17
N SER A 64 -5.01 -11.25 6.08
CA SER A 64 -4.48 -12.47 5.50
C SER A 64 -4.52 -12.44 3.97
N LEU A 65 -3.54 -13.08 3.36
CA LEU A 65 -3.44 -13.31 1.93
C LEU A 65 -3.00 -14.75 1.71
N THR A 66 -3.87 -15.56 1.12
CA THR A 66 -3.56 -16.96 0.82
C THR A 66 -3.53 -17.22 -0.68
N TRP A 67 -2.61 -18.08 -1.10
CA TRP A 67 -2.60 -18.68 -2.44
C TRP A 67 -1.95 -20.06 -2.36
N ASP A 68 -2.48 -21.02 -3.12
CA ASP A 68 -2.02 -22.44 -3.12
C ASP A 68 -1.99 -23.08 -1.71
N GLY A 69 -2.92 -22.68 -0.86
CA GLY A 69 -3.05 -23.20 0.51
C GLY A 69 -2.03 -22.65 1.52
N VAL A 70 -1.18 -21.70 1.12
CA VAL A 70 -0.19 -21.06 1.99
C VAL A 70 -0.64 -19.66 2.38
N GLU A 71 -0.45 -19.31 3.65
CA GLU A 71 -0.61 -17.95 4.18
C GLU A 71 0.68 -17.15 3.97
N PHE A 72 0.53 -15.93 3.42
CA PHE A 72 1.64 -15.04 3.11
C PHE A 72 1.79 -13.92 4.16
N VAL A 73 0.82 -13.71 5.04
CA VAL A 73 0.86 -12.61 6.02
C VAL A 73 1.02 -13.14 7.44
N ASP A 74 2.07 -12.70 8.13
CA ASP A 74 2.24 -12.95 9.56
C ASP A 74 1.47 -11.90 10.40
N SER A 75 0.15 -12.05 10.46
CA SER A 75 -0.75 -11.06 11.09
C SER A 75 -0.82 -11.16 12.62
N PHE A 76 0.32 -11.40 13.28
CA PHE A 76 0.41 -11.70 14.71
C PHE A 76 -0.06 -10.55 15.62
N ASP A 77 0.45 -9.34 15.40
CA ASP A 77 0.16 -8.11 16.16
C ASP A 77 -0.28 -6.98 15.20
N HIS A 78 -0.71 -5.84 15.74
CA HIS A 78 -0.91 -4.63 14.97
C HIS A 78 0.43 -4.10 14.47
N GLY A 79 0.60 -4.02 13.16
CA GLY A 79 1.88 -3.66 12.56
C GLY A 79 2.29 -4.61 11.44
N ARG A 80 2.00 -5.91 11.59
CA ARG A 80 2.43 -6.96 10.65
C ARG A 80 1.39 -7.37 9.60
N GLN A 81 0.54 -6.43 9.19
CA GLN A 81 -0.44 -6.62 8.13
C GLN A 81 0.16 -6.24 6.76
N ILE A 82 -0.55 -6.59 5.67
CA ILE A 82 -0.37 -5.82 4.43
C ILE A 82 -1.12 -4.50 4.60
N GLN A 83 -0.37 -3.42 4.78
CA GLN A 83 -0.92 -2.13 5.19
C GLN A 83 -0.16 -0.93 4.65
N SER A 84 -0.73 0.26 4.85
CA SER A 84 -0.11 1.55 4.55
C SER A 84 0.19 2.37 5.80
N ALA A 85 1.23 3.19 5.75
CA ALA A 85 1.61 4.10 6.83
C ALA A 85 2.26 5.38 6.28
N SER A 86 2.26 6.45 7.05
CA SER A 86 2.95 7.70 6.71
C SER A 86 3.75 8.22 7.90
N ASN A 87 4.85 8.92 7.65
CA ASN A 87 5.71 9.52 8.67
C ASN A 87 5.99 10.96 8.30
N PHE A 88 5.96 11.86 9.29
CA PHE A 88 6.21 13.27 9.07
C PHE A 88 7.18 13.85 10.08
N ASP A 89 7.88 14.91 9.66
CA ASP A 89 8.90 15.57 10.47
C ASP A 89 8.34 16.62 11.44
N CYS A 90 7.05 16.97 11.34
CA CYS A 90 6.43 18.07 12.12
C CYS A 90 7.24 19.40 12.06
N GLY A 91 7.94 19.67 10.95
CA GLY A 91 8.81 20.84 10.81
C GLY A 91 10.07 20.82 11.69
N LYS A 92 10.47 19.65 12.19
CA LYS A 92 11.68 19.39 12.96
C LYS A 92 12.59 18.43 12.19
N GLU A 93 13.67 17.98 12.81
CA GLU A 93 14.44 16.85 12.28
C GLU A 93 13.54 15.63 12.09
N PHE A 94 13.69 14.95 10.96
CA PHE A 94 12.93 13.74 10.67
C PHE A 94 13.44 12.59 11.54
N VAL A 95 12.53 11.98 12.29
CA VAL A 95 12.76 10.73 13.02
C VAL A 95 11.59 9.81 12.64
N PRO A 96 11.83 8.57 12.19
CA PRO A 96 10.75 7.62 11.94
C PRO A 96 9.90 7.36 13.19
N GLU A 97 8.66 6.93 12.99
CA GLU A 97 7.73 6.44 14.02
C GLU A 97 7.21 7.48 15.05
N VAL A 98 7.91 8.59 15.28
CA VAL A 98 7.51 9.58 16.29
C VAL A 98 6.28 10.43 15.89
N PHE A 99 5.97 10.53 14.61
CA PHE A 99 4.71 11.09 14.11
C PHE A 99 4.28 10.29 12.89
N ASN A 100 3.68 9.14 13.17
CA ASN A 100 3.48 8.08 12.18
C ASN A 100 2.03 7.58 12.18
N PRO A 101 1.15 8.14 11.33
CA PRO A 101 -0.15 7.54 11.09
C PRO A 101 -0.03 6.13 10.46
N THR A 102 -0.73 5.15 11.01
CA THR A 102 -0.72 3.74 10.61
C THR A 102 -2.13 3.21 10.33
N GLU A 103 -2.28 2.41 9.27
CA GLU A 103 -3.58 1.89 8.86
C GLU A 103 -4.14 0.89 9.87
N ALA A 104 -3.35 -0.13 10.23
CA ALA A 104 -3.86 -1.26 11.01
C ALA A 104 -4.20 -0.87 12.46
N GLY A 105 -3.47 0.06 13.05
CA GLY A 105 -3.60 0.46 14.46
C GLY A 105 -2.28 0.97 15.04
N SER A 106 -2.26 1.20 16.35
CA SER A 106 -1.08 1.63 17.11
C SER A 106 -0.29 0.46 17.68
N MET A 107 0.94 0.71 18.12
CA MET A 107 1.79 -0.28 18.80
C MET A 107 1.10 -0.86 20.03
N ALA A 108 0.43 0.00 20.80
CA ALA A 108 -0.23 -0.38 22.03
C ALA A 108 -1.55 -1.15 21.83
N ASP A 109 -2.00 -1.33 20.58
CA ASP A 109 -3.08 -2.27 20.26
C ASP A 109 -2.56 -3.72 20.23
N ASP A 110 -1.26 -3.93 20.01
CA ASP A 110 -0.55 -5.21 20.11
C ASP A 110 -1.34 -6.39 19.48
N ARG A 111 -1.55 -7.49 20.21
CA ARG A 111 -2.35 -8.64 19.79
C ARG A 111 -3.84 -8.48 20.12
N GLY A 112 -4.24 -7.30 20.55
CA GLY A 112 -5.60 -6.97 20.94
C GLY A 112 -6.62 -7.18 19.83
N ALA A 113 -7.88 -7.37 20.23
CA ALA A 113 -9.00 -7.62 19.33
C ALA A 113 -9.55 -6.35 18.65
N THR A 114 -9.04 -5.18 19.03
CA THR A 114 -9.51 -3.87 18.56
C THR A 114 -8.34 -3.01 18.13
N SER A 115 -8.59 -2.15 17.14
CA SER A 115 -7.63 -1.15 16.69
C SER A 115 -7.98 0.24 17.23
N THR A 116 -6.95 1.04 17.48
CA THR A 116 -7.07 2.47 17.67
C THR A 116 -7.47 3.16 16.36
N SER A 117 -7.03 2.66 15.20
CA SER A 117 -7.50 3.12 13.88
C SER A 117 -8.97 2.79 13.70
N ARG A 118 -9.68 3.62 12.94
CA ARG A 118 -11.13 3.47 12.75
C ARG A 118 -11.48 3.23 11.29
N LEU A 119 -12.01 2.05 11.00
CA LEU A 119 -12.63 1.75 9.72
C LEU A 119 -13.93 2.54 9.59
N LEU A 120 -14.04 3.35 8.54
CA LEU A 120 -15.20 4.19 8.27
C LEU A 120 -16.09 3.59 7.17
N GLU A 121 -15.46 3.06 6.12
CA GLU A 121 -16.17 2.41 5.01
C GLU A 121 -15.45 1.14 4.59
N LEU A 122 -16.22 0.12 4.19
CA LEU A 122 -15.72 -1.10 3.59
C LEU A 122 -16.71 -1.61 2.54
N SER A 123 -16.19 -2.00 1.37
CA SER A 123 -16.91 -2.76 0.36
C SER A 123 -15.99 -3.84 -0.21
N ALA A 124 -16.42 -5.09 -0.11
CA ALA A 124 -15.77 -6.24 -0.73
C ALA A 124 -16.73 -6.91 -1.71
N LYS A 125 -16.36 -6.96 -3.00
CA LYS A 125 -17.18 -7.56 -4.05
C LYS A 125 -16.30 -8.26 -5.07
N GLY A 126 -16.51 -9.55 -5.29
CA GLY A 126 -15.73 -10.35 -6.22
C GLY A 126 -14.24 -10.31 -5.89
N ASN A 127 -13.46 -9.68 -6.77
CA ASN A 127 -12.02 -9.54 -6.66
C ASN A 127 -11.56 -8.15 -6.14
N GLN A 128 -12.48 -7.29 -5.71
CA GLN A 128 -12.18 -5.91 -5.32
C GLN A 128 -12.59 -5.59 -3.88
N LEU A 129 -11.65 -5.02 -3.14
CA LEU A 129 -11.80 -4.46 -1.80
C LEU A 129 -11.61 -2.94 -1.87
N VAL A 130 -12.51 -2.19 -1.26
CA VAL A 130 -12.41 -0.74 -1.08
C VAL A 130 -12.61 -0.42 0.39
N THR A 131 -11.72 0.36 0.98
CA THR A 131 -11.83 0.81 2.37
C THR A 131 -11.54 2.31 2.49
N LEU A 132 -12.15 2.93 3.49
CA LEU A 132 -11.76 4.23 4.02
C LEU A 132 -11.54 4.07 5.52
N ASN A 133 -10.38 4.47 6.02
CA ASN A 133 -10.12 4.49 7.46
C ASN A 133 -9.53 5.81 7.93
N ARG A 134 -9.66 6.05 9.23
CA ARG A 134 -8.97 7.11 9.97
C ARG A 134 -7.84 6.47 10.76
N MET A 135 -6.61 6.86 10.46
CA MET A 135 -5.40 6.20 10.95
C MET A 135 -5.11 6.59 12.41
N ALA A 136 -4.66 5.64 13.21
CA ALA A 136 -4.03 5.91 14.51
C ALA A 136 -2.61 6.41 14.31
N PHE A 137 -2.05 7.11 15.30
CA PHE A 137 -0.60 7.22 15.41
C PHE A 137 -0.03 5.90 15.96
N TRP A 138 1.11 5.49 15.42
CA TRP A 138 1.83 4.30 15.87
C TRP A 138 2.15 4.35 17.37
N LEU A 139 2.65 5.49 17.84
CA LEU A 139 2.92 5.76 19.25
C LEU A 139 1.77 6.55 19.89
N LYS A 140 1.40 6.21 21.12
CA LYS A 140 0.54 7.03 21.97
C LYS A 140 1.32 8.23 22.53
N PRO A 141 0.63 9.32 22.91
CA PRO A 141 1.29 10.44 23.58
C PRO A 141 2.09 9.99 24.80
N GLY A 142 3.35 10.41 24.87
CA GLY A 142 4.29 10.04 25.95
C GLY A 142 5.12 8.78 25.68
N GLU A 143 4.80 7.98 24.67
CA GLU A 143 5.62 6.84 24.25
C GLU A 143 6.85 7.29 23.43
N LYS A 144 7.72 6.33 23.11
CA LYS A 144 9.00 6.58 22.42
C LYS A 144 9.30 5.49 21.41
N SER A 145 9.98 5.84 20.33
CA SER A 145 10.67 4.89 19.44
C SER A 145 12.16 5.24 19.40
N GLU A 146 13.02 4.25 19.62
CA GLU A 146 14.48 4.41 19.72
C GLU A 146 14.93 5.56 20.63
N GLY A 147 14.21 5.78 21.75
CA GLY A 147 14.46 6.85 22.71
C GLY A 147 13.90 8.22 22.33
N ASN A 148 13.40 8.40 21.11
CA ASN A 148 12.78 9.64 20.65
C ASN A 148 11.28 9.68 21.02
N PRO A 149 10.79 10.76 21.65
CA PRO A 149 9.40 10.86 22.07
C PRO A 149 8.44 11.06 20.91
N ALA A 150 7.26 10.46 21.04
CA ALA A 150 6.10 10.71 20.20
C ALA A 150 5.78 12.21 20.15
N ARG A 151 5.45 12.71 18.95
CA ARG A 151 5.15 14.12 18.68
C ARG A 151 3.66 14.42 18.63
N ASN A 152 2.82 13.39 18.57
CA ASN A 152 1.37 13.50 18.63
C ASN A 152 0.89 13.73 20.08
N THR A 153 -0.23 14.42 20.21
CA THR A 153 -0.90 14.73 21.49
C THR A 153 -2.16 13.90 21.72
N VAL A 154 -2.61 13.14 20.71
CA VAL A 154 -3.74 12.21 20.75
C VAL A 154 -3.33 10.90 20.06
N ALA A 155 -4.04 9.80 20.35
CA ALA A 155 -3.73 8.49 19.75
C ALA A 155 -4.34 8.29 18.35
N LEU A 156 -5.54 8.84 18.10
CA LEU A 156 -6.19 8.79 16.78
C LEU A 156 -5.86 10.07 15.99
N SER A 157 -5.23 9.94 14.84
CA SER A 157 -4.81 11.08 14.00
C SER A 157 -5.99 11.69 13.24
N ASP A 158 -5.81 12.82 12.56
CA ASP A 158 -6.75 13.32 11.54
C ASP A 158 -6.33 12.93 10.11
N HIS A 159 -5.43 11.96 9.96
CA HIS A 159 -5.05 11.39 8.67
C HIS A 159 -6.01 10.27 8.29
N TYR A 160 -6.39 10.23 7.01
CA TYR A 160 -7.28 9.21 6.47
C TYR A 160 -6.59 8.47 5.33
N LEU A 161 -6.93 7.20 5.17
CA LEU A 161 -6.48 6.37 4.06
C LEU A 161 -7.70 5.83 3.31
N ALA A 162 -7.82 6.21 2.04
CA ALA A 162 -8.67 5.51 1.10
C ALA A 162 -7.84 4.47 0.35
N LYS A 163 -8.31 3.22 0.34
CA LYS A 163 -7.60 2.10 -0.29
C LYS A 163 -8.51 1.36 -1.24
N ARG A 164 -7.98 0.98 -2.40
CA ARG A 164 -8.61 0.04 -3.35
C ARG A 164 -7.63 -1.06 -3.70
N VAL A 165 -8.05 -2.30 -3.51
CA VAL A 165 -7.28 -3.50 -3.85
C VAL A 165 -8.07 -4.32 -4.84
N THR A 166 -7.46 -4.69 -5.97
CA THR A 166 -8.08 -5.55 -6.99
C THR A 166 -7.16 -6.72 -7.31
N ILE A 167 -7.63 -7.95 -7.13
CA ILE A 167 -6.88 -9.15 -7.49
C ILE A 167 -6.98 -9.37 -9.00
N GLY A 168 -5.83 -9.47 -9.66
CA GLY A 168 -5.68 -9.51 -11.11
C GLY A 168 -5.49 -8.12 -11.70
N TYR A 169 -4.67 -8.03 -12.75
CA TYR A 169 -4.50 -6.82 -13.56
C TYR A 169 -4.41 -7.16 -15.04
N LYS A 170 -5.41 -6.76 -15.85
CA LYS A 170 -5.54 -7.18 -17.26
C LYS A 170 -5.41 -8.71 -17.40
N ASN A 171 -4.41 -9.19 -18.13
CA ASN A 171 -4.07 -10.60 -18.33
C ASN A 171 -3.03 -11.12 -17.32
N LEU A 172 -2.72 -10.37 -16.26
CA LEU A 172 -1.78 -10.74 -15.20
C LEU A 172 -2.56 -11.13 -13.93
N PRO A 173 -2.98 -12.41 -13.78
CA PRO A 173 -3.79 -12.82 -12.64
C PRO A 173 -3.01 -12.86 -11.31
N HIS A 174 -1.68 -12.97 -11.38
CA HIS A 174 -0.77 -12.95 -10.23
C HIS A 174 -0.41 -11.54 -9.74
N ALA A 175 -0.90 -10.49 -10.43
CA ALA A 175 -0.75 -9.11 -9.99
C ALA A 175 -1.99 -8.68 -9.18
N ILE A 176 -1.76 -8.01 -8.05
CA ILE A 176 -2.80 -7.40 -7.23
C ILE A 176 -2.57 -5.89 -7.29
N GLU A 177 -3.48 -5.16 -7.92
CA GLU A 177 -3.40 -3.70 -7.96
C GLU A 177 -3.79 -3.13 -6.58
N TYR A 178 -2.87 -2.39 -5.96
CA TYR A 178 -3.03 -1.73 -4.68
C TYR A 178 -2.93 -0.22 -4.88
N ARG A 179 -4.05 0.49 -4.68
CA ARG A 179 -4.11 1.95 -4.76
C ARG A 179 -4.34 2.52 -3.37
N ALA A 180 -3.43 3.38 -2.93
CA ALA A 180 -3.48 4.06 -1.64
C ALA A 180 -3.60 5.57 -1.87
N THR A 181 -4.58 6.20 -1.23
CA THR A 181 -4.71 7.65 -1.18
C THR A 181 -4.68 8.09 0.27
N PHE A 182 -3.61 8.75 0.67
CA PHE A 182 -3.50 9.39 1.98
C PHE A 182 -4.12 10.78 1.90
N LEU A 183 -5.00 11.10 2.85
CA LEU A 183 -5.52 12.45 3.05
C LEU A 183 -4.82 13.08 4.25
N VAL A 184 -3.86 13.96 3.95
CA VAL A 184 -3.04 14.67 4.95
C VAL A 184 -3.75 15.95 5.40
N PRO A 185 -3.89 16.22 6.71
CA PRO A 185 -4.51 17.45 7.21
C PRO A 185 -3.80 18.73 6.75
N GLY A 186 -4.57 19.72 6.30
CA GLY A 186 -4.02 21.01 5.85
C GLY A 186 -3.48 21.92 6.97
N GLY A 187 -3.81 21.64 8.23
CA GLY A 187 -3.36 22.44 9.38
C GLY A 187 -1.99 22.03 9.92
N GLU A 188 -1.46 20.88 9.49
CA GLU A 188 -0.17 20.37 9.96
C GLU A 188 0.99 21.00 9.18
N LYS A 189 2.13 21.20 9.86
CA LYS A 189 3.32 21.78 9.26
C LYS A 189 4.42 20.74 9.16
N HIS A 190 4.78 20.38 7.94
CA HIS A 190 5.84 19.42 7.65
C HIS A 190 6.75 19.94 6.55
N THR A 191 8.02 19.60 6.56
CA THR A 191 8.95 19.84 5.43
C THR A 191 9.40 18.56 4.75
N TYR A 192 9.08 17.42 5.35
CA TYR A 192 9.36 16.09 4.87
C TYR A 192 8.20 15.15 5.23
N ALA A 193 7.78 14.36 4.24
CA ALA A 193 6.84 13.26 4.43
C ALA A 193 7.40 12.00 3.77
N GLN A 194 7.23 10.88 4.46
CA GLN A 194 7.52 9.54 3.96
C GLN A 194 6.22 8.73 3.99
N PHE A 195 5.79 8.22 2.84
CA PHE A 195 4.61 7.38 2.71
C PHE A 195 5.06 5.95 2.43
N GLU A 196 4.89 5.06 3.39
CA GLU A 196 4.94 3.62 3.14
C GLU A 196 3.61 3.25 2.47
N ALA A 197 3.57 3.38 1.14
CA ALA A 197 2.35 3.20 0.36
C ALA A 197 1.77 1.80 0.55
N VAL A 198 2.64 0.79 0.59
CA VAL A 198 2.27 -0.55 1.04
C VAL A 198 3.50 -1.28 1.59
N THR A 199 3.27 -2.08 2.62
CA THR A 199 4.22 -3.06 3.14
C THR A 199 3.57 -4.43 3.25
N GLY A 200 4.36 -5.49 3.31
CA GLY A 200 3.92 -6.84 3.65
C GLY A 200 4.91 -7.50 4.59
N TYR A 201 4.38 -8.16 5.62
CA TYR A 201 5.12 -8.97 6.60
C TYR A 201 4.80 -10.43 6.37
N MET A 202 5.79 -11.24 5.99
CA MET A 202 5.63 -12.67 5.73
C MET A 202 6.30 -13.49 6.83
N PRO A 203 5.82 -14.72 7.09
CA PRO A 203 6.52 -15.65 7.97
C PRO A 203 8.00 -15.83 7.58
N SER A 204 8.86 -16.10 8.56
CA SER A 204 10.31 -16.30 8.34
C SER A 204 10.68 -17.39 7.33
N SER A 205 9.75 -18.30 6.99
CA SER A 205 9.92 -19.30 5.92
C SER A 205 10.08 -18.68 4.52
N PHE A 206 9.71 -17.40 4.33
CA PHE A 206 10.00 -16.63 3.12
C PHE A 206 11.44 -16.08 3.18
N ASP A 207 12.41 -16.98 3.23
CA ASP A 207 13.80 -16.69 3.57
C ASP A 207 14.72 -16.38 2.38
N ALA A 208 14.23 -16.51 1.14
CA ALA A 208 14.95 -16.16 -0.09
C ALA A 208 14.56 -14.75 -0.56
N PHE A 209 15.55 -13.88 -0.74
CA PHE A 209 15.38 -12.46 -1.05
C PHE A 209 15.86 -12.17 -2.46
N TYR A 210 15.05 -11.45 -3.23
CA TYR A 210 15.37 -11.07 -4.61
C TYR A 210 15.12 -9.60 -4.86
N ARG A 211 15.95 -9.02 -5.73
CA ARG A 211 15.66 -7.77 -6.44
C ARG A 211 15.26 -8.09 -7.87
N PHE A 212 14.36 -7.31 -8.45
CA PHE A 212 14.07 -7.38 -9.88
C PHE A 212 14.94 -6.39 -10.64
N ASP A 213 16.00 -6.85 -11.29
CA ASP A 213 16.78 -5.99 -12.18
C ASP A 213 15.92 -5.64 -13.39
N THR A 214 15.49 -4.38 -13.44
CA THR A 214 14.61 -3.85 -14.49
C THR A 214 15.28 -3.83 -15.87
N LYS A 215 16.61 -3.74 -15.94
CA LYS A 215 17.38 -3.75 -17.20
C LYS A 215 17.53 -5.17 -17.73
N ALA A 216 17.82 -6.12 -16.86
CA ALA A 216 17.93 -7.53 -17.22
C ALA A 216 16.56 -8.20 -17.41
N GLY A 217 15.50 -7.64 -16.80
CA GLY A 217 14.18 -8.25 -16.76
C GLY A 217 14.16 -9.55 -15.97
N ALA A 218 14.93 -9.64 -14.88
CA ALA A 218 15.14 -10.87 -14.13
C ALA A 218 15.22 -10.63 -12.61
N LEU A 219 14.88 -11.67 -11.84
CA LEU A 219 15.14 -11.67 -10.40
C LEU A 219 16.59 -12.07 -10.13
N GLU A 220 17.27 -11.27 -9.33
CA GLU A 220 18.62 -11.52 -8.85
C GLU A 220 18.62 -11.68 -7.32
N PRO A 221 19.51 -12.51 -6.75
CA PRO A 221 19.64 -12.62 -5.31
C PRO A 221 19.91 -11.26 -4.65
N LEU A 222 19.27 -11.03 -3.51
CA LEU A 222 19.42 -9.84 -2.68
C LEU A 222 19.78 -10.26 -1.25
N SER A 223 20.53 -9.44 -0.52
CA SER A 223 20.71 -9.64 0.92
C SER A 223 19.41 -9.40 1.68
N ASP A 224 19.30 -9.97 2.88
CA ASP A 224 18.13 -9.83 3.75
C ASP A 224 18.02 -8.46 4.46
N GLY A 225 18.94 -7.55 4.15
CA GLY A 225 18.94 -6.18 4.64
C GLY A 225 19.65 -6.00 5.98
N PRO A 226 19.24 -5.00 6.80
CA PRO A 226 18.11 -4.08 6.60
C PRO A 226 18.40 -2.94 5.61
N GLY A 227 17.36 -2.21 5.18
CA GLY A 227 17.46 -0.99 4.36
C GLY A 227 16.70 -1.04 3.03
N GLU A 228 16.86 0.01 2.24
CA GLU A 228 16.16 0.21 0.96
C GLU A 228 17.11 0.21 -0.23
N GLN A 229 16.54 -0.04 -1.40
CA GLN A 229 17.20 0.13 -2.70
C GLN A 229 16.18 0.54 -3.78
N ALA A 230 16.62 0.68 -5.02
CA ALA A 230 15.87 1.29 -6.11
C ALA A 230 14.92 0.34 -6.86
N ASP A 231 15.20 -0.96 -6.86
CA ASP A 231 14.50 -1.94 -7.69
C ASP A 231 13.35 -2.64 -6.94
N PRO A 232 12.38 -3.28 -7.62
CA PRO A 232 11.34 -4.06 -6.94
C PRO A 232 11.92 -5.22 -6.10
N VAL A 233 11.29 -5.53 -4.96
CA VAL A 233 11.71 -6.62 -4.05
C VAL A 233 10.71 -7.77 -4.10
N VAL A 234 11.21 -9.01 -4.08
CA VAL A 234 10.42 -10.24 -3.93
C VAL A 234 11.04 -11.10 -2.83
N LEU A 235 10.22 -11.56 -1.89
CA LEU A 235 10.62 -12.56 -0.88
C LEU A 235 9.92 -13.87 -1.20
N ALA A 236 10.61 -14.99 -1.00
CA ALA A 236 10.11 -16.32 -1.37
C ALA A 236 10.54 -17.40 -0.38
N THR A 237 9.81 -18.50 -0.38
CA THR A 237 10.26 -19.75 0.26
C THR A 237 11.50 -20.29 -0.43
N ALA A 238 12.36 -21.00 0.31
CA ALA A 238 13.59 -21.60 -0.22
C ALA A 238 13.37 -22.49 -1.48
N ASP A 239 12.22 -23.15 -1.58
CA ASP A 239 11.85 -24.00 -2.73
C ASP A 239 11.29 -23.20 -3.92
N GLY A 240 11.11 -21.89 -3.77
CA GLY A 240 10.58 -20.97 -4.78
C GLY A 240 9.11 -21.17 -5.14
N ARG A 241 8.37 -22.02 -4.41
CA ARG A 241 6.95 -22.30 -4.69
C ARG A 241 6.00 -21.20 -4.24
N HIS A 242 6.41 -20.40 -3.25
CA HIS A 242 5.62 -19.29 -2.75
C HIS A 242 6.49 -18.05 -2.67
N ALA A 243 6.07 -16.98 -3.31
CA ALA A 243 6.76 -15.72 -3.39
C ALA A 243 5.76 -14.56 -3.38
N MET A 244 6.11 -13.49 -2.68
CA MET A 244 5.39 -12.23 -2.73
C MET A 244 6.37 -11.07 -2.86
N GLY A 245 6.04 -10.11 -3.73
CA GLY A 245 6.84 -8.91 -3.91
C GLY A 245 5.99 -7.69 -4.20
N VAL A 246 6.67 -6.57 -4.43
CA VAL A 246 6.03 -5.29 -4.72
C VAL A 246 6.71 -4.55 -5.85
N TYR A 247 5.90 -3.93 -6.70
CA TYR A 247 6.32 -3.05 -7.79
C TYR A 247 5.46 -1.79 -7.78
N SER A 248 6.03 -0.65 -8.16
CA SER A 248 5.28 0.56 -8.46
C SER A 248 5.81 1.22 -9.74
N PRO A 249 4.91 1.63 -10.66
CA PRO A 249 5.29 2.43 -11.81
C PRO A 249 5.67 3.88 -11.44
N ASP A 250 5.34 4.32 -10.22
CA ASP A 250 5.56 5.68 -9.74
C ASP A 250 6.91 5.83 -9.02
N GLN A 251 7.67 4.73 -8.86
CA GLN A 251 9.04 4.75 -8.33
C GLN A 251 10.08 4.89 -9.45
N PRO A 252 11.23 5.51 -9.17
CA PRO A 252 11.59 6.12 -7.88
C PRO A 252 10.97 7.50 -7.64
N SER A 253 10.82 7.86 -6.36
CA SER A 253 10.49 9.23 -5.94
C SER A 253 11.62 10.19 -6.34
N LYS A 254 11.26 11.38 -6.86
CA LYS A 254 12.23 12.42 -7.26
C LYS A 254 13.13 12.83 -6.08
N GLY A 255 14.44 12.76 -6.28
CA GLY A 255 15.45 13.04 -5.26
C GLY A 255 15.73 11.88 -4.30
N PHE A 256 15.12 10.71 -4.54
CA PHE A 256 15.31 9.47 -3.78
C PHE A 256 15.53 8.27 -4.71
N GLU A 257 16.22 8.48 -5.83
CA GLU A 257 16.39 7.50 -6.92
C GLU A 257 17.10 6.20 -6.50
N ALA A 258 17.83 6.22 -5.38
CA ALA A 258 18.52 5.05 -4.84
C ALA A 258 17.73 4.30 -3.75
N ALA A 259 16.50 4.71 -3.45
CA ALA A 259 15.69 4.16 -2.37
C ALA A 259 14.21 4.03 -2.78
N GLY A 260 13.40 3.39 -1.93
CA GLY A 260 11.96 3.23 -2.15
C GLY A 260 11.47 1.80 -2.06
N TYR A 261 12.32 0.80 -2.17
CA TYR A 261 11.97 -0.60 -1.92
C TYR A 261 12.84 -1.20 -0.84
N GLY A 262 12.25 -1.51 0.31
CA GLY A 262 12.96 -2.06 1.45
C GLY A 262 12.79 -3.56 1.62
N ARG A 263 13.75 -4.14 2.35
CA ARG A 263 13.77 -5.54 2.76
C ARG A 263 14.40 -5.66 4.15
N PHE A 264 13.78 -6.47 5.00
CA PHE A 264 14.15 -6.61 6.41
C PHE A 264 13.89 -8.03 6.89
N ARG A 265 14.77 -8.52 7.78
CA ARG A 265 14.55 -9.74 8.58
C ARG A 265 14.57 -9.40 10.06
N PHE A 266 13.49 -9.71 10.75
CA PHE A 266 13.36 -9.56 12.20
C PHE A 266 13.50 -10.93 12.85
N LYS A 267 14.73 -11.29 13.24
CA LYS A 267 15.05 -12.64 13.73
C LYS A 267 14.28 -13.01 14.99
N THR A 268 14.15 -12.08 15.93
CA THR A 268 13.44 -12.30 17.20
C THR A 268 11.94 -12.53 16.99
N ASP A 269 11.38 -11.86 15.99
CA ASP A 269 9.96 -11.85 15.69
C ASP A 269 9.55 -12.92 14.67
N GLU A 270 10.53 -13.68 14.15
CA GLU A 270 10.35 -14.73 13.14
C GLU A 270 9.58 -14.27 11.89
N VAL A 271 9.81 -13.02 11.47
CA VAL A 271 9.11 -12.37 10.36
C VAL A 271 10.09 -11.67 9.41
N VAL A 272 9.73 -11.62 8.13
CA VAL A 272 10.43 -10.83 7.10
C VAL A 272 9.50 -9.79 6.51
N LYS A 273 10.04 -8.66 6.06
CA LYS A 273 9.26 -7.52 5.56
C LYS A 273 9.83 -7.04 4.24
N TRP A 274 8.95 -6.69 3.30
CA TRP A 274 9.25 -5.71 2.25
C TRP A 274 8.35 -4.49 2.38
N ASN A 275 8.77 -3.35 1.86
CA ASN A 275 7.92 -2.16 1.72
C ASN A 275 8.17 -1.41 0.41
N CYS A 276 7.20 -0.60 -0.01
CA CYS A 276 7.32 0.38 -1.07
C CYS A 276 7.05 1.79 -0.50
N VAL A 277 8.09 2.64 -0.50
CA VAL A 277 8.14 3.90 0.23
C VAL A 277 8.37 5.08 -0.70
N PHE A 278 7.49 6.07 -0.62
CA PHE A 278 7.57 7.32 -1.35
C PHE A 278 7.97 8.46 -0.43
N ARG A 279 8.69 9.43 -0.96
CA ARG A 279 9.16 10.57 -0.17
C ARG A 279 8.88 11.87 -0.86
N THR A 280 8.48 12.85 -0.07
CA THR A 280 8.36 14.24 -0.52
C THR A 280 9.12 15.12 0.45
N LYS A 281 9.90 16.06 -0.11
CA LYS A 281 10.63 17.05 0.66
C LYS A 281 10.35 18.41 0.04
N ASN A 282 9.85 19.34 0.84
CA ASN A 282 9.63 20.70 0.41
C ASN A 282 9.98 21.68 1.55
N ALA A 283 10.98 22.52 1.32
CA ALA A 283 11.43 23.51 2.29
C ALA A 283 10.36 24.56 2.62
N THR A 284 9.42 24.82 1.72
CA THR A 284 8.31 25.77 1.96
C THR A 284 7.09 25.11 2.61
N GLY A 285 7.12 23.79 2.79
CA GLY A 285 6.05 23.02 3.41
C GLY A 285 5.51 21.92 2.51
N VAL A 286 5.27 20.74 3.07
CA VAL A 286 4.50 19.66 2.45
C VAL A 286 3.02 20.02 2.61
N PRO A 287 2.27 20.26 1.51
CA PRO A 287 0.88 20.69 1.62
C PRO A 287 -0.01 19.56 2.15
N GLY A 288 -1.03 19.89 2.93
CA GLY A 288 -2.12 18.94 3.16
C GLY A 288 -2.91 18.68 1.88
N GLY A 289 -3.63 17.56 1.84
CA GLY A 289 -4.39 17.11 0.67
C GLY A 289 -4.19 15.63 0.38
N GLU A 290 -4.53 15.25 -0.85
CA GLU A 290 -4.45 13.87 -1.32
C GLU A 290 -3.06 13.53 -1.85
N TYR A 291 -2.51 12.41 -1.39
CA TYR A 291 -1.29 11.79 -1.89
C TYR A 291 -1.64 10.38 -2.38
N GLN A 292 -1.58 10.19 -3.69
CA GLN A 292 -2.03 8.96 -4.35
C GLN A 292 -0.83 8.14 -4.81
N PHE A 293 -0.85 6.84 -4.49
CA PHE A 293 0.19 5.90 -4.85
C PHE A 293 -0.42 4.65 -5.45
N ARG A 294 0.21 4.14 -6.52
CA ARG A 294 -0.16 2.89 -7.15
C ARG A 294 0.98 1.89 -6.99
N CYS A 295 0.67 0.77 -6.35
CA CYS A 295 1.56 -0.36 -6.22
C CYS A 295 0.89 -1.62 -6.78
N PHE A 296 1.70 -2.60 -7.10
CA PHE A 296 1.30 -3.94 -7.47
C PHE A 296 1.99 -4.91 -6.55
N LEU A 297 1.20 -5.70 -5.84
CA LEU A 297 1.72 -6.89 -5.18
C LEU A 297 1.75 -8.00 -6.22
N VAL A 298 2.83 -8.76 -6.28
CA VAL A 298 2.93 -9.97 -7.12
C VAL A 298 2.95 -11.17 -6.20
N VAL A 299 2.12 -12.17 -6.46
CA VAL A 299 1.96 -13.36 -5.59
C VAL A 299 1.91 -14.62 -6.46
N GLY A 300 2.66 -15.65 -6.11
CA GLY A 300 2.66 -16.94 -6.81
C GLY A 300 3.96 -17.71 -6.54
N THR A 301 4.45 -18.46 -7.52
CA THR A 301 5.83 -18.96 -7.49
C THR A 301 6.83 -17.82 -7.77
N VAL A 302 8.12 -18.04 -7.54
CA VAL A 302 9.19 -17.10 -7.96
C VAL A 302 9.10 -16.82 -9.46
N LYS A 303 8.77 -17.83 -10.27
CA LYS A 303 8.60 -17.68 -11.72
C LYS A 303 7.39 -16.80 -12.07
N ASP A 304 6.26 -17.00 -11.40
CA ASP A 304 5.06 -16.18 -11.63
C ASP A 304 5.32 -14.72 -11.26
N CYS A 305 6.02 -14.47 -10.15
CA CYS A 305 6.42 -13.13 -9.74
C CYS A 305 7.36 -12.49 -10.77
N ALA A 306 8.40 -13.21 -11.20
CA ALA A 306 9.35 -12.71 -12.21
C ALA A 306 8.64 -12.34 -13.52
N SER A 307 7.81 -13.25 -14.06
CA SER A 307 7.07 -12.99 -15.31
C SER A 307 6.08 -11.83 -15.15
N THR A 308 5.38 -11.74 -14.02
CA THR A 308 4.45 -10.63 -13.75
C THR A 308 5.19 -9.29 -13.67
N LEU A 309 6.35 -9.23 -13.01
CA LEU A 309 7.16 -8.02 -12.92
C LEU A 309 7.70 -7.57 -14.27
N VAL A 310 8.12 -8.50 -15.13
CA VAL A 310 8.54 -8.20 -16.51
C VAL A 310 7.41 -7.53 -17.28
N GLU A 311 6.19 -8.07 -17.23
CA GLU A 311 5.05 -7.51 -17.97
C GLU A 311 4.58 -6.18 -17.38
N LEU A 312 4.55 -6.03 -16.05
CA LEU A 312 4.27 -4.74 -15.41
C LEU A 312 5.31 -3.69 -15.79
N HIS A 313 6.60 -4.04 -15.76
CA HIS A 313 7.67 -3.12 -16.13
C HIS A 313 7.57 -2.68 -17.59
N LYS A 314 7.33 -3.62 -18.52
CA LYS A 314 7.09 -3.30 -19.94
C LYS A 314 5.89 -2.38 -20.14
N GLU A 315 4.80 -2.62 -19.40
CA GLU A 315 3.59 -1.81 -19.52
C GLU A 315 3.81 -0.35 -19.12
N PHE A 316 4.59 -0.12 -18.07
CA PHE A 316 4.80 1.22 -17.50
C PHE A 316 6.16 1.84 -17.84
N ALA A 317 6.99 1.16 -18.63
CA ALA A 317 8.22 1.72 -19.17
C ALA A 317 7.88 2.99 -19.96
N LYS A 318 8.45 4.12 -19.55
CA LYS A 318 8.32 5.37 -20.31
C LYS A 318 9.09 5.20 -21.63
N PRO A 319 8.50 5.59 -22.78
CA PRO A 319 9.20 5.57 -24.06
C PRO A 319 10.42 6.50 -24.08
#